data_AF-A0A1V2IIK5-F1
#
_entry.id   AF-A0A1V2IIK5-F1
#
_cell.length_a   1.000
_cell.length_b   1.000
_cell.length_c   1.000
_cell.angle_alpha   90.00
_cell.angle_beta   90.00
_cell.angle_gamma   90.00
#
_symmetry.space_group_name_H-M   'P 1'
#
loop_
_entity.id
_entity.type
_entity.pdbx_description
1 polymer ?
#
loop_
_entity_poly.entity_id
_entity_poly.type
_entity_poly.pdbx_seq_one_letter_code
_entity_poly.pdbx_strand_id
1 'polypeptide(L)'
;MAGGGMSRARSTSVGSVTTIKLTPGMTASELAEQAARLPDGAVFVAGFGDVGVVLAFGPPDGSATERDLLAAVVGSLAPEDFAPGRAGSDPADG
;
A
#
# COMPACT_ATOMS: atom_id res chain seq x y z
N MET A 1 11.03 -10.76 -49.40
CA MET A 1 10.69 -9.58 -48.56
C MET A 1 9.29 -9.76 -48.01
N ALA A 2 9.16 -9.85 -46.68
CA ALA A 2 7.97 -9.71 -45.84
C ALA A 2 8.34 -10.42 -44.53
N GLY A 3 8.84 -9.74 -43.50
CA GLY A 3 8.23 -8.60 -42.85
C GLY A 3 7.56 -9.11 -41.56
N GLY A 4 8.37 -9.49 -40.58
CA GLY A 4 7.90 -9.95 -39.27
C GLY A 4 7.13 -8.85 -38.55
N GLY A 5 5.83 -9.02 -38.43
CA GLY A 5 4.98 -8.22 -37.57
C GLY A 5 5.17 -8.67 -36.13
N MET A 6 6.08 -8.01 -35.42
CA MET A 6 6.13 -8.04 -33.97
C MET A 6 4.75 -7.67 -33.42
N SER A 7 4.03 -8.67 -32.91
CA SER A 7 2.99 -8.47 -31.91
C SER A 7 3.64 -7.73 -30.75
N ARG A 8 3.53 -6.40 -30.76
CA ARG A 8 3.84 -5.59 -29.59
C ARG A 8 2.88 -6.06 -28.52
N ALA A 9 3.36 -6.91 -27.62
CA ALA A 9 2.73 -7.09 -26.34
C ALA A 9 2.52 -5.67 -25.82
N ARG A 10 1.27 -5.20 -25.81
CA ARG A 10 0.90 -4.09 -24.95
C ARG A 10 1.20 -4.64 -23.57
N SER A 11 2.36 -4.26 -23.05
CA SER A 11 2.68 -4.38 -21.64
C SER A 11 1.62 -3.54 -20.95
N THR A 12 0.47 -4.16 -20.67
CA THR A 12 -0.44 -3.66 -19.67
C THR A 12 0.40 -3.73 -18.41
N SER A 13 1.02 -2.61 -18.03
CA SER A 13 1.42 -2.45 -16.65
C SER A 13 0.11 -2.63 -15.89
N VAL A 14 -0.11 -3.82 -15.34
CA VAL A 14 -1.16 -4.05 -14.37
C VAL A 14 -0.93 -2.95 -13.35
N GLY A 15 -1.83 -1.98 -13.29
CA GLY A 15 -1.60 -0.77 -12.52
C GLY A 15 -1.32 -1.18 -11.09
N SER A 16 -0.05 -1.07 -10.69
CA SER A 16 0.42 -1.67 -9.45
C SER A 16 -0.05 -0.80 -8.29
N VAL A 17 -0.91 -1.37 -7.45
CA VAL A 17 -1.31 -0.74 -6.19
C VAL A 17 -0.08 -0.65 -5.30
N THR A 18 0.20 0.55 -4.79
CA THR A 18 1.28 0.82 -3.83
C THR A 18 0.70 1.24 -2.50
N THR A 19 1.32 0.83 -1.40
CA THR A 19 0.83 1.13 -0.05
C THR A 19 1.82 1.98 0.73
N ILE A 20 1.31 2.92 1.52
CA ILE A 20 2.06 3.65 2.56
C ILE A 20 1.59 3.14 3.91
N LYS A 21 2.52 2.86 4.81
CA LYS A 21 2.20 2.39 6.17
C LYS A 21 2.48 3.49 7.19
N LEU A 22 1.44 3.92 7.88
CA LEU A 22 1.50 4.85 9.01
C LEU A 22 1.54 4.07 10.32
N THR A 23 2.57 4.32 11.13
CA THR A 23 2.72 3.75 12.47
C THR A 23 2.69 4.86 13.54
N PRO A 24 2.24 4.57 14.77
CA PRO A 24 2.33 5.52 15.87
C PRO A 24 3.79 5.98 16.07
N GLY A 25 4.00 7.30 16.18
CA GLY A 25 5.33 7.89 16.33
C GLY A 25 6.07 8.18 15.02
N MET A 26 5.50 7.84 13.86
CA MET A 26 6.06 8.19 12.56
C MET A 26 6.10 9.71 12.34
N THR A 27 7.22 10.21 11.85
CA THR A 27 7.43 11.62 11.54
C THR A 27 6.91 11.99 10.14
N ALA A 28 6.66 13.28 9.92
CA ALA A 28 6.29 13.79 8.62
C ALA A 28 7.35 13.55 7.53
N SER A 29 8.64 13.50 7.90
CA SER A 29 9.74 13.23 6.96
C SER A 29 9.70 11.78 6.49
N GLU A 30 9.53 10.83 7.40
CA GLU A 30 9.41 9.41 7.06
C GLU A 30 8.19 9.14 6.18
N LEU A 31 7.07 9.85 6.44
CA LEU A 31 5.91 9.80 5.57
C LEU A 31 6.21 10.34 4.18
N ALA A 32 6.89 11.49 4.09
CA ALA A 32 7.27 12.10 2.82
C ALA A 32 8.20 11.20 2.00
N GLU A 33 9.14 10.50 2.65
CA GLU A 33 10.02 9.53 2.01
C GLU A 33 9.26 8.33 1.44
N GLN A 34 8.22 7.85 2.13
CA GLN A 34 7.35 6.81 1.59
C GLN A 34 6.49 7.33 0.43
N ALA A 35 5.95 8.54 0.56
CA ALA A 35 5.14 9.18 -0.48
C ALA A 35 5.94 9.46 -1.76
N ALA A 36 7.23 9.79 -1.64
CA ALA A 36 8.12 9.99 -2.79
C ALA A 36 8.36 8.72 -3.63
N ARG A 37 8.01 7.53 -3.11
CA ARG A 37 8.09 6.26 -3.84
C ARG A 37 6.80 5.91 -4.58
N LEU A 38 5.74 6.70 -4.40
CA LEU A 38 4.50 6.48 -5.13
C LEU A 38 4.72 6.71 -6.62
N PRO A 39 4.07 5.90 -7.48
CA PRO A 39 4.03 6.18 -8.91
C PRO A 39 3.45 7.58 -9.18
N ASP A 40 3.98 8.26 -10.21
CA ASP A 40 3.42 9.53 -10.64
C ASP A 40 1.94 9.38 -11.00
N GLY A 41 1.11 10.26 -10.43
CA GLY A 41 -0.34 10.24 -10.61
C GLY A 41 -1.06 9.15 -9.82
N ALA A 42 -0.41 8.47 -8.88
CA ALA A 42 -1.10 7.53 -7.99
C ALA A 42 -2.19 8.24 -7.17
N VAL A 43 -3.37 7.63 -7.07
CA VAL A 43 -4.54 8.20 -6.41
C VAL A 43 -4.81 7.45 -5.13
N PHE A 44 -5.09 8.18 -4.05
CA PHE A 44 -5.52 7.57 -2.79
C PHE A 44 -6.86 6.85 -2.97
N VAL A 45 -6.90 5.57 -2.60
CA VAL A 45 -8.08 4.71 -2.79
C VAL A 45 -8.77 4.40 -1.48
N ALA A 46 -8.02 3.96 -0.46
CA ALA A 46 -8.57 3.56 0.82
C ALA A 46 -7.51 3.54 1.94
N GLY A 47 -7.98 3.70 3.18
CA GLY A 47 -7.18 3.57 4.40
C GLY A 47 -7.66 2.39 5.24
N PHE A 48 -6.73 1.60 5.79
CA PHE A 48 -7.03 0.38 6.57
C PHE A 48 -6.30 0.38 7.91
N GLY A 49 -7.01 0.18 9.02
CA GLY A 49 -6.42 -0.16 10.33
C GLY A 49 -6.92 0.66 11.53
N ASP A 50 -6.61 0.17 12.74
CA ASP A 50 -7.05 0.72 14.05
C ASP A 50 -5.87 1.30 14.87
N VAL A 51 -4.71 0.62 14.91
CA VAL A 51 -3.48 1.06 15.62
C VAL A 51 -2.41 1.60 14.67
N GLY A 52 -2.49 1.28 13.38
CA GLY A 52 -1.66 1.81 12.29
C GLY A 52 -2.47 1.82 11.00
N VAL A 53 -2.28 2.83 10.16
CA VAL A 53 -3.10 3.05 8.96
C VAL A 53 -2.31 2.71 7.70
N VAL A 54 -2.78 1.75 6.91
CA VAL A 54 -2.25 1.47 5.57
C VAL A 54 -3.06 2.26 4.57
N LEU A 55 -2.41 3.16 3.83
CA LEU A 55 -3.01 3.90 2.72
C LEU A 55 -2.69 3.19 1.41
N ALA A 56 -3.70 2.76 0.67
CA ALA A 56 -3.56 2.15 -0.63
C ALA A 56 -3.71 3.20 -1.75
N PHE A 57 -2.76 3.19 -2.68
CA PHE A 57 -2.74 4.07 -3.85
C PHE A 57 -2.81 3.24 -5.11
N GLY A 58 -3.82 3.53 -5.93
CA GLY A 58 -4.11 2.85 -7.17
C GLY A 58 -3.65 3.65 -8.39
N PRO A 59 -3.68 3.02 -9.57
CA PRO A 59 -3.39 3.69 -10.83
C PRO A 59 -4.46 4.76 -11.14
N PRO A 60 -4.08 5.87 -11.81
CA PRO A 60 -4.96 7.02 -12.06
C PRO A 60 -6.16 6.72 -12.95
N ASP A 61 -6.09 5.65 -13.74
CA ASP A 61 -7.16 5.18 -14.61
C ASP A 61 -8.25 4.40 -13.84
N GLY A 62 -8.08 4.20 -12.53
CA GLY A 62 -9.03 3.49 -11.68
C GLY A 62 -9.10 2.00 -11.97
N SER A 63 -8.10 1.42 -12.64
CA SER A 63 -8.10 0.01 -13.06
C SER A 63 -7.85 -0.98 -11.93
N ALA A 64 -7.47 -0.52 -10.73
CA ALA A 64 -7.26 -1.39 -9.57
C ALA A 64 -8.58 -1.99 -9.08
N THR A 65 -8.61 -3.32 -8.94
CA THR A 65 -9.75 -4.03 -8.35
C THR A 65 -9.65 -4.07 -6.82
N GLU A 66 -10.76 -4.32 -6.13
CA GLU A 66 -10.74 -4.57 -4.67
C GLU A 66 -9.79 -5.71 -4.28
N ARG A 67 -9.66 -6.72 -5.13
CA ARG A 67 -8.73 -7.83 -4.90
C ARG A 67 -7.27 -7.38 -4.95
N ASP A 68 -6.94 -6.45 -5.84
CA ASP A 68 -5.59 -5.89 -5.95
C ASP A 68 -5.27 -5.00 -4.75
N LEU A 69 -6.25 -4.19 -4.31
CA LEU A 69 -6.15 -3.39 -3.09
C LEU A 69 -5.92 -4.28 -1.87
N LEU A 70 -6.73 -5.32 -1.70
CA LEU A 70 -6.61 -6.26 -0.59
C LEU A 70 -5.26 -6.98 -0.59
N ALA A 71 -4.81 -7.45 -1.76
CA ALA A 71 -3.52 -8.13 -1.90
C ALA A 71 -2.34 -7.21 -1.54
N ALA A 72 -2.38 -5.95 -1.98
CA ALA A 72 -1.35 -4.97 -1.66
C ALA A 72 -1.33 -4.61 -0.18
N VAL A 73 -2.51 -4.39 0.42
CA VAL A 73 -2.64 -4.11 1.86
C VAL A 73 -2.11 -5.28 2.68
N VAL A 74 -2.54 -6.51 2.40
CA VAL A 74 -2.07 -7.70 3.12
C VAL A 74 -0.57 -7.90 2.95
N GLY A 75 -0.02 -7.66 1.76
CA GLY A 75 1.43 -7.75 1.51
C GLY A 75 2.26 -6.68 2.21
N SER A 76 1.66 -5.56 2.61
CA SER A 76 2.32 -4.47 3.34
C SER A 76 2.38 -4.69 4.86
N LEU A 77 1.59 -5.63 5.38
CA LEU A 77 1.52 -5.94 6.80
C LEU A 77 2.64 -6.92 7.19
N ALA A 78 3.35 -6.59 8.26
CA ALA A 78 4.27 -7.48 8.95
C ALA A 78 3.50 -8.37 9.95
N PRO A 79 4.05 -9.54 10.35
CA PRO A 79 3.42 -10.42 11.33
C PRO A 79 3.05 -9.71 12.64
N GLU A 80 3.87 -8.75 13.09
CA GLU A 80 3.59 -7.93 14.27
C GLU A 80 2.36 -7.02 14.14
N ASP A 81 1.90 -6.67 12.94
CA ASP A 81 0.68 -5.86 12.76
C ASP A 81 -0.60 -6.64 13.05
N PHE A 82 -0.52 -7.97 13.05
CA PHE A 82 -1.62 -8.86 13.44
C PHE A 82 -1.64 -9.11 14.95
N ALA A 83 -0.61 -8.70 15.68
CA ALA A 83 -0.60 -8.83 17.12
C ALA A 83 -1.68 -7.89 17.67
N PRO A 84 -2.72 -8.39 18.37
CA PRO A 84 -3.63 -7.52 19.09
C PRO A 84 -2.78 -6.67 20.02
N GLY A 85 -2.95 -5.35 19.95
CA GLY A 85 -2.16 -4.42 20.73
C GLY A 85 -2.06 -4.94 22.17
N ARG A 86 -0.86 -4.89 22.75
CA ARG A 86 -0.75 -4.74 24.20
C ARG A 86 -1.47 -3.44 24.55
N ALA A 87 -2.79 -3.51 24.65
CA ALA A 87 -3.54 -2.64 25.54
C ALA A 87 -2.80 -2.73 26.87
N GLY A 88 -2.39 -1.58 27.37
CA GLY A 88 -1.41 -1.44 28.44
C GLY A 88 -1.54 -2.53 29.49
N SER A 89 -0.49 -3.33 29.65
CA SER A 89 -0.13 -3.80 30.97
C SER A 89 0.21 -2.55 31.77
N ASP A 90 -0.80 -1.93 32.37
CA ASP A 90 -0.64 -1.05 33.51
C ASP A 90 -0.71 -1.96 34.75
N PRO A 91 0.43 -2.38 35.33
CA PRO A 91 0.44 -2.98 36.64
C PRO A 91 0.28 -1.85 37.67
N ALA A 92 -0.93 -1.33 37.81
CA ALA A 92 -1.27 -0.49 38.96
C ALA A 92 -1.57 -1.42 40.14
N ASP A 93 -0.49 -1.70 40.88
CA ASP A 93 -0.37 -2.03 42.31
C ASP A 93 -1.59 -2.54 43.09
N GLY A 94 -1.39 -3.70 43.71
CA GLY A 94 -2.20 -4.18 44.84
C GLY A 94 -1.81 -3.60 46.18
#